data_AF-A0A8S3WEQ1-F1
#
_entry.id   AF-A0A8S3WEQ1-F1
#
_cell.length_a   1.000
_cell.length_b   1.000
_cell.length_c   1.000
_cell.angle_alpha   90.00
_cell.angle_beta   90.00
_cell.angle_gamma   90.00
#
_symmetry.space_group_name_H-M   'P 1'
#
loop_
_entity.id
_entity.type
_entity.pdbx_description
1 polymer ?
#
loop_
_entity_poly.entity_id
_entity_poly.type
_entity_poly.pdbx_seq_one_letter_code
_entity_poly.pdbx_strand_id
1 'polypeptide(L)'
;MGDLSRQRDYIAKCIKVITPKYQYKVHNSNRGPKHSFSFEINNIKHRICKTFFKNTLAIKNRPIASVIAKKNQAGTIEEEKMGKHGKQYKISSDIIKGIKNHIDSIPRIESHYVRQQTTREFIDWGKNLTDLYTDYQTQCLSDGVEAAKIHTYRKVFNEDYNIGFTHLKKTSANYALALKTLLIKQ
;
A
#
# COMPACT_ATOMS: atom_id res chain seq x y z
N MET A 1 -14.83 -8.91 -19.73
CA MET A 1 -14.81 -7.48 -19.31
C MET A 1 -14.16 -7.38 -17.94
N GLY A 2 -12.83 -7.28 -17.84
CA GLY A 2 -12.13 -7.35 -16.54
C GLY A 2 -12.03 -6.04 -15.78
N ASP A 3 -12.08 -4.90 -16.47
CA ASP A 3 -11.90 -3.57 -15.86
C ASP A 3 -13.25 -2.96 -15.45
N LEU A 4 -13.42 -2.76 -14.14
CA LEU A 4 -14.64 -2.25 -13.53
C LEU A 4 -14.90 -0.78 -13.85
N SER A 5 -13.86 0.02 -14.12
CA SER A 5 -14.04 1.42 -14.56
C SER A 5 -14.72 1.46 -15.92
N ARG A 6 -14.17 0.71 -16.89
CA ARG A 6 -14.72 0.62 -18.25
C ARG A 6 -16.14 0.05 -18.27
N GLN A 7 -16.44 -0.92 -17.41
CA GLN A 7 -17.80 -1.45 -17.27
C GLN A 7 -18.78 -0.35 -16.85
N ARG A 8 -18.40 0.49 -15.87
CA ARG A 8 -19.23 1.59 -15.41
C ARG A 8 -19.41 2.65 -16.49
N ASP A 9 -18.34 3.01 -17.19
CA ASP A 9 -18.38 3.97 -18.31
C ASP A 9 -19.37 3.53 -19.39
N TYR A 10 -19.32 2.26 -19.76
CA TYR A 10 -20.26 1.68 -20.70
C TYR A 10 -21.71 1.74 -20.18
N ILE A 11 -21.94 1.35 -18.92
CA ILE A 11 -23.27 1.43 -18.30
C ILE A 11 -23.77 2.89 -18.26
N ALA A 12 -22.91 3.87 -17.96
CA ALA A 12 -23.26 5.28 -17.94
C ALA A 12 -23.64 5.81 -19.31
N LYS A 13 -22.97 5.35 -20.38
CA LYS A 13 -23.29 5.68 -21.77
C LYS A 13 -24.70 5.18 -22.15
N CYS A 14 -25.09 4.02 -21.64
CA CYS A 14 -26.40 3.42 -21.87
C CYS A 14 -27.55 4.04 -21.05
N ILE A 15 -27.26 4.87 -20.05
CA ILE A 15 -28.25 5.45 -19.13
C ILE A 15 -28.45 6.94 -19.40
N LYS A 16 -29.71 7.34 -19.59
CA LYS A 16 -30.13 8.74 -19.70
C LYS A 16 -31.17 9.09 -18.65
N VAL A 17 -31.09 10.29 -18.09
CA VAL A 17 -32.12 10.84 -17.20
C VAL A 17 -33.33 11.24 -18.04
N ILE A 18 -34.52 10.87 -17.59
CA ILE A 18 -35.78 11.26 -18.22
C ILE A 18 -36.23 12.56 -17.57
N THR A 19 -36.20 13.64 -18.34
CA THR A 19 -36.79 14.95 -17.97
C THR A 19 -38.17 15.07 -18.61
N PRO A 20 -39.26 14.86 -17.86
CA PRO A 20 -40.60 15.02 -18.41
C PRO A 20 -40.88 16.47 -18.80
N LYS A 21 -41.64 16.69 -19.88
CA LYS A 21 -42.03 18.03 -20.34
C LYS A 21 -42.89 18.77 -19.29
N TYR A 22 -43.72 18.02 -18.57
CA TYR A 22 -44.56 18.53 -17.49
C TYR A 22 -44.41 17.64 -16.26
N GLN A 23 -44.21 18.25 -15.10
CA GLN A 23 -44.09 17.53 -13.83
C GLN A 23 -44.59 18.37 -12.67
N TYR A 24 -45.53 17.82 -11.90
CA TYR A 24 -45.88 18.34 -10.59
C TYR A 24 -44.75 18.02 -9.60
N LYS A 25 -44.12 19.06 -9.04
CA LYS A 25 -43.12 18.90 -7.99
C LYS A 25 -43.85 18.78 -6.65
N VAL A 26 -43.71 17.63 -6.02
CA VAL A 26 -44.17 17.43 -4.64
C VAL A 26 -43.11 18.01 -3.70
N HIS A 27 -43.51 18.94 -2.84
CA HIS A 27 -42.63 19.50 -1.82
C HIS A 27 -42.12 18.39 -0.88
N ASN A 28 -40.83 18.41 -0.56
CA ASN A 28 -40.17 17.43 0.32
C ASN A 28 -40.16 15.96 -0.18
N SER A 29 -40.13 15.75 -1.50
CA SER A 29 -39.99 14.39 -2.06
C SER A 29 -38.53 13.92 -2.07
N ASN A 30 -38.27 12.74 -1.50
CA ASN A 30 -36.97 12.04 -1.61
C ASN A 30 -36.81 11.26 -2.93
N ARG A 31 -37.75 11.37 -3.86
CA ARG A 31 -37.76 10.56 -5.09
C ARG A 31 -36.76 11.12 -6.10
N GLY A 32 -35.72 10.34 -6.39
CA GLY A 32 -34.76 10.64 -7.46
C GLY A 32 -35.39 10.65 -8.86
N PRO A 33 -34.66 11.19 -9.85
CA PRO A 33 -35.12 11.25 -11.24
C PRO A 33 -35.29 9.85 -11.85
N LYS A 34 -36.16 9.74 -12.86
CA LYS A 34 -36.33 8.49 -13.61
C LYS A 34 -35.23 8.35 -14.66
N HIS A 35 -34.87 7.12 -14.98
CA HIS A 35 -33.82 6.82 -15.96
C HIS A 35 -34.35 5.91 -17.07
N SER A 36 -33.84 6.13 -18.29
CA SER A 36 -34.05 5.26 -19.45
C SER A 36 -32.77 4.53 -19.84
N PHE A 37 -32.93 3.31 -20.33
CA PHE A 37 -31.85 2.44 -20.79
C PHE A 37 -31.90 2.28 -22.31
N SER A 38 -30.74 2.34 -22.95
CA SER A 38 -30.62 2.11 -24.40
C SER A 38 -29.31 1.41 -24.76
N PHE A 39 -29.35 0.53 -25.75
CA PHE A 39 -28.16 0.00 -26.42
C PHE A 39 -27.94 0.71 -27.74
N GLU A 40 -26.68 0.84 -28.13
CA GLU A 40 -26.27 1.43 -29.40
C GLU A 40 -25.81 0.30 -30.33
N ILE A 41 -26.56 0.09 -31.42
CA ILE A 41 -26.27 -0.92 -32.44
C ILE A 41 -26.20 -0.17 -33.76
N ASN A 42 -25.11 -0.29 -34.52
CA ASN A 42 -24.90 0.43 -35.78
C ASN A 42 -25.10 1.96 -35.65
N ASN A 43 -24.62 2.56 -34.55
CA ASN A 43 -24.84 3.98 -34.19
C ASN A 43 -26.31 4.41 -33.99
N ILE A 44 -27.24 3.45 -33.90
CA ILE A 44 -28.65 3.70 -33.61
C ILE A 44 -28.93 3.30 -32.16
N LYS A 45 -29.58 4.20 -31.40
CA LYS A 45 -29.93 3.97 -29.99
C LYS A 45 -31.30 3.29 -29.87
N HIS A 46 -31.29 2.03 -29.46
CA HIS A 46 -32.48 1.25 -29.19
C HIS A 46 -32.86 1.33 -27.71
N ARG A 47 -34.03 1.89 -27.42
CA ARG A 47 -34.56 1.98 -26.05
C ARG A 47 -35.04 0.62 -25.57
N ILE A 48 -34.71 0.27 -24.33
CA ILE A 48 -35.01 -1.03 -23.73
C ILE A 48 -35.47 -0.87 -22.27
N CYS A 49 -36.06 -1.93 -21.73
CA CYS A 49 -36.45 -1.96 -20.32
C CYS A 49 -35.25 -2.30 -19.41
N LYS A 50 -35.39 -1.97 -18.12
CA LYS A 50 -34.35 -2.24 -17.11
C LYS A 50 -34.07 -3.74 -16.95
N THR A 51 -35.08 -4.59 -17.07
CA THR A 51 -34.93 -6.04 -16.92
C THR A 51 -34.09 -6.63 -18.04
N PHE A 52 -34.39 -6.24 -19.28
CA PHE A 52 -33.60 -6.62 -20.45
C PHE A 52 -32.15 -6.17 -20.29
N PHE A 53 -31.91 -4.89 -19.97
CA PHE A 53 -30.57 -4.34 -19.76
C PHE A 53 -29.73 -5.15 -18.75
N LYS A 54 -30.32 -5.51 -17.60
CA LYS A 54 -29.64 -6.31 -16.57
C LYS A 54 -29.30 -7.71 -17.06
N ASN A 55 -30.25 -8.37 -17.72
CA ASN A 55 -30.08 -9.74 -18.18
C ASN A 55 -29.04 -9.80 -19.31
N THR A 56 -29.09 -8.87 -20.27
CA THR A 56 -28.14 -8.79 -21.39
C THR A 56 -26.71 -8.55 -20.90
N LEU A 57 -26.51 -7.69 -19.91
CA LEU A 57 -25.16 -7.41 -19.36
C LEU A 57 -24.78 -8.34 -18.19
N ALA A 58 -25.65 -9.27 -17.81
CA ALA A 58 -25.50 -10.13 -16.63
C ALA A 58 -25.16 -9.35 -15.33
N ILE A 59 -25.80 -8.20 -15.12
CA ILE A 59 -25.55 -7.31 -13.96
C ILE A 59 -26.74 -7.24 -13.00
N LYS A 60 -26.41 -7.05 -11.70
CA LYS A 60 -27.41 -6.76 -10.66
C LYS A 60 -27.81 -5.27 -10.68
N ASN A 61 -28.80 -4.90 -9.86
CA ASN A 61 -29.24 -3.50 -9.71
C ASN A 61 -28.14 -2.58 -9.14
N ARG A 62 -27.22 -3.12 -8.34
CA ARG A 62 -26.25 -2.33 -7.56
C ARG A 62 -25.24 -1.57 -8.44
N PRO A 63 -24.60 -2.18 -9.46
CA PRO A 63 -23.79 -1.44 -10.43
C PRO A 63 -24.52 -0.26 -11.09
N ILE A 64 -25.78 -0.46 -11.48
CA ILE A 64 -26.61 0.59 -12.09
C ILE A 64 -26.82 1.76 -11.12
N ALA A 65 -27.19 1.46 -9.87
CA ALA A 65 -27.38 2.50 -8.84
C ALA A 65 -26.09 3.26 -8.53
N SER A 66 -24.96 2.54 -8.44
CA SER A 66 -23.65 3.16 -8.22
C SER A 66 -23.23 4.08 -9.37
N VAL A 67 -23.48 3.66 -10.62
CA VAL A 67 -23.22 4.51 -11.80
C VAL A 67 -24.07 5.76 -11.78
N ILE A 68 -25.37 5.64 -11.49
CA ILE A 68 -26.28 6.79 -11.39
C ILE A 68 -25.81 7.77 -10.31
N ALA A 69 -25.40 7.27 -9.15
CA ALA A 69 -24.96 8.11 -8.03
C ALA A 69 -23.62 8.83 -8.28
N LYS A 70 -22.73 8.24 -9.08
CA LYS A 70 -21.37 8.77 -9.36
C LYS A 70 -21.23 9.48 -10.71
N LYS A 71 -22.30 9.57 -11.50
CA LYS A 71 -22.28 10.19 -12.81
C LYS A 71 -22.30 11.71 -12.64
N ASN A 72 -21.25 12.38 -13.11
CA ASN A 72 -21.16 13.84 -13.10
C ASN A 72 -22.01 14.44 -14.21
N GLN A 73 -22.27 15.76 -14.15
CA GLN A 73 -23.04 16.49 -15.17
C GLN A 73 -22.43 16.34 -16.58
N ALA A 74 -21.10 16.22 -16.68
CA ALA A 74 -20.36 15.98 -17.93
C ALA A 74 -20.51 14.55 -18.48
N GLY A 75 -21.18 13.64 -17.77
CA GLY A 75 -21.42 12.26 -18.20
C GLY A 75 -20.30 11.27 -17.89
N THR A 76 -19.15 11.75 -17.40
CA THR A 76 -18.04 10.95 -16.89
C THR A 76 -18.34 10.43 -15.48
N ILE A 77 -17.85 9.24 -15.16
CA ILE A 77 -17.96 8.64 -13.82
C ILE A 77 -16.70 8.95 -13.04
N GLU A 78 -16.86 9.30 -11.77
CA GLU A 78 -15.72 9.46 -10.88
C GLU A 78 -14.92 8.15 -10.71
N GLU A 79 -13.60 8.28 -10.64
CA GLU A 79 -12.70 7.15 -10.42
C GLU A 79 -13.05 6.35 -9.15
N GLU A 80 -12.76 5.06 -9.20
CA GLU A 80 -12.85 4.18 -8.04
C GLU A 80 -11.83 4.57 -6.96
N LYS A 81 -12.32 5.10 -5.84
CA LYS A 81 -11.51 5.35 -4.63
C LYS A 81 -11.42 4.14 -3.69
N MET A 82 -11.62 2.92 -4.19
CA MET A 82 -11.58 1.72 -3.35
C MET A 82 -10.17 1.51 -2.79
N GLY A 83 -10.05 1.36 -1.47
CA GLY A 83 -8.76 1.22 -0.78
C GLY A 83 -7.91 2.51 -0.67
N LYS A 84 -8.29 3.58 -1.37
CA LYS A 84 -7.58 4.86 -1.39
C LYS A 84 -8.26 5.89 -0.50
N HIS A 85 -8.36 5.58 0.80
CA HIS A 85 -9.01 6.48 1.76
C HIS A 85 -8.10 7.59 2.28
N GLY A 86 -6.79 7.54 2.03
CA GLY A 86 -5.82 8.55 2.48
C GLY A 86 -5.63 8.66 4.00
N LYS A 87 -6.49 8.01 4.80
CA LYS A 87 -6.48 7.98 6.28
C LYS A 87 -5.55 6.92 6.86
N GLN A 88 -4.53 6.50 6.11
CA GLN A 88 -3.53 5.58 6.65
C GLN A 88 -2.67 6.36 7.65
N TYR A 89 -2.50 5.81 8.85
CA TYR A 89 -1.61 6.40 9.85
C TYR A 89 -0.20 6.53 9.27
N LYS A 90 0.34 7.75 9.30
CA LYS A 90 1.70 8.04 8.89
C LYS A 90 2.54 8.31 10.13
N ILE A 91 3.67 7.64 10.20
CA ILE A 91 4.65 7.83 11.27
C ILE A 91 5.36 9.16 11.00
N SER A 92 5.61 9.94 12.06
CA SER A 92 6.31 11.22 11.92
C SER A 92 7.72 11.02 11.37
N SER A 93 8.19 12.00 10.59
CA SER A 93 9.54 12.01 10.02
C SER A 93 10.62 11.94 11.11
N ASP A 94 10.36 12.55 12.26
CA ASP A 94 11.33 12.67 13.34
C ASP A 94 11.60 11.32 14.01
N ILE A 95 10.55 10.51 14.20
CA ILE A 95 10.67 9.14 14.72
C ILE A 95 11.48 8.28 13.75
N ILE A 96 11.23 8.40 12.44
CA ILE A 96 11.98 7.66 11.42
C ILE A 96 13.46 8.10 11.42
N LYS A 97 13.72 9.40 11.55
CA LYS A 97 15.08 9.95 11.63
C LYS A 97 15.81 9.42 12.88
N GLY A 98 15.13 9.35 14.03
CA GLY A 98 15.68 8.76 15.25
C GLY A 98 16.10 7.30 15.06
N ILE A 99 15.26 6.49 14.42
CA ILE A 99 15.61 5.11 14.07
C ILE A 99 16.85 5.05 13.17
N LYS A 100 16.90 5.89 12.13
CA LYS A 100 18.04 5.90 11.18
C LYS A 100 19.35 6.27 11.87
N ASN A 101 19.35 7.34 12.66
CA ASN A 101 20.51 7.77 13.42
C ASN A 101 21.05 6.66 14.33
N HIS A 102 20.15 5.92 14.97
CA HIS A 102 20.54 4.77 15.79
C HIS A 102 21.15 3.65 14.93
N ILE A 103 20.53 3.26 13.82
CA ILE A 103 21.05 2.20 12.92
C ILE A 103 22.41 2.57 12.33
N ASP A 104 22.64 3.86 12.03
CA ASP A 104 23.92 4.38 11.52
C ASP A 104 25.03 4.42 12.57
N SER A 105 24.68 4.45 13.86
CA SER A 105 25.64 4.38 14.96
C SER A 105 26.20 2.97 15.22
N ILE A 106 25.55 1.93 14.68
CA ILE A 106 25.94 0.53 14.90
C ILE A 106 27.17 0.21 14.04
N PRO A 107 28.25 -0.36 14.62
CA PRO A 107 29.43 -0.75 13.85
C PRO A 107 29.09 -1.85 12.83
N ARG A 108 29.57 -1.67 11.59
CA ARG A 108 29.31 -2.58 10.48
C ARG A 108 30.61 -3.20 9.98
N ILE A 109 30.49 -4.44 9.53
CA ILE A 109 31.58 -5.24 8.97
C ILE A 109 31.26 -5.47 7.49
N GLU A 110 32.19 -5.10 6.63
CA GLU A 110 32.09 -5.37 5.21
C GLU A 110 32.36 -6.85 4.90
N SER A 111 31.71 -7.37 3.86
CA SER A 111 31.97 -8.73 3.36
C SER A 111 33.31 -8.80 2.62
N HIS A 112 34.41 -8.95 3.37
CA HIS A 112 35.79 -8.97 2.88
C HIS A 112 36.01 -9.87 1.64
N TYR A 113 35.32 -11.02 1.57
CA TYR A 113 35.49 -12.02 0.51
C TYR A 113 34.65 -11.78 -0.75
N VAL A 114 33.62 -10.91 -0.70
CA VAL A 114 32.59 -10.82 -1.74
C VAL A 114 32.36 -9.35 -2.18
N ARG A 115 33.32 -8.46 -1.87
CA ARG A 115 33.26 -7.02 -2.17
C ARG A 115 32.99 -6.69 -3.64
N GLN A 116 33.45 -7.53 -4.57
CA GLN A 116 33.22 -7.34 -6.00
C GLN A 116 31.80 -7.73 -6.46
N GLN A 117 31.09 -8.57 -5.69
CA GLN A 117 29.78 -9.11 -6.10
C GLN A 117 28.61 -8.47 -5.33
N THR A 118 28.82 -7.98 -4.10
CA THR A 118 27.74 -7.39 -3.29
C THR A 118 28.20 -6.21 -2.45
N THR A 119 27.34 -5.20 -2.30
CA THR A 119 27.50 -4.06 -1.38
C THR A 119 26.90 -4.31 0.01
N ARG A 120 26.60 -5.57 0.34
CA ARG A 120 25.92 -5.93 1.59
C ARG A 120 26.89 -5.84 2.78
N GLU A 121 26.46 -5.11 3.80
CA GLU A 121 27.16 -4.95 5.07
C GLU A 121 26.59 -5.91 6.12
N PHE A 122 27.36 -6.21 7.16
CA PHE A 122 26.93 -7.12 8.21
C PHE A 122 27.19 -6.58 9.62
N ILE A 123 26.23 -6.82 10.51
CA ILE A 123 26.37 -6.60 11.95
C ILE A 123 26.90 -7.88 12.59
N ASP A 124 27.74 -7.72 13.60
CA ASP A 124 28.33 -8.82 14.37
C ASP A 124 27.26 -9.73 15.00
N TRP A 125 27.58 -11.01 15.17
CA TRP A 125 26.65 -12.08 15.56
C TRP A 125 26.13 -11.97 17.01
N GLY A 126 26.67 -11.06 17.82
CA GLY A 126 26.33 -10.90 19.23
C GLY A 126 24.99 -10.20 19.51
N LYS A 127 24.38 -9.57 18.50
CA LYS A 127 23.09 -8.87 18.66
C LYS A 127 22.14 -9.22 17.52
N ASN A 128 20.90 -9.55 17.88
CA ASN A 128 19.80 -9.71 16.95
C ASN A 128 19.03 -8.40 16.77
N LEU A 129 18.15 -8.35 15.78
CA LEU A 129 17.31 -7.16 15.52
C LEU A 129 16.50 -6.71 16.75
N THR A 130 16.03 -7.66 17.56
CA THR A 130 15.32 -7.36 18.81
C THR A 130 16.23 -6.68 19.82
N ASP A 131 17.49 -7.11 19.92
CA ASP A 131 18.47 -6.54 20.84
C ASP A 131 18.85 -5.12 20.42
N LEU A 132 19.01 -4.89 19.10
CA LEU A 132 19.21 -3.55 18.56
C LEU A 132 18.02 -2.63 18.86
N TYR A 133 16.80 -3.15 18.77
CA TYR A 133 15.61 -2.40 19.15
C TYR A 133 15.58 -2.09 20.66
N THR A 134 16.03 -3.00 21.52
CA THR A 134 16.12 -2.71 22.96
C THR A 134 17.17 -1.64 23.26
N ASP A 135 18.32 -1.64 22.57
CA ASP A 135 19.33 -0.58 22.68
C ASP A 135 18.80 0.77 22.19
N TYR A 136 18.02 0.76 21.11
CA TYR A 136 17.33 1.96 20.63
C TYR A 136 16.33 2.49 21.66
N GLN A 137 15.55 1.62 22.31
CA GLN A 137 14.61 2.04 23.34
C GLN A 137 15.31 2.64 24.55
N THR A 138 16.43 2.07 24.99
CA THR A 138 17.21 2.62 26.12
C THR A 138 17.82 3.97 25.76
N GLN A 139 18.29 4.15 24.52
CA GLN A 139 18.78 5.44 24.02
C GLN A 139 17.66 6.49 23.93
N CYS A 140 16.48 6.13 23.41
CA CYS A 140 15.34 7.06 23.38
C CYS A 140 14.90 7.47 24.80
N LEU A 141 14.95 6.52 25.75
CA LEU A 141 14.64 6.81 27.15
C LEU A 141 15.64 7.77 27.78
N SER A 142 16.94 7.63 27.50
CA SER A 142 17.96 8.57 27.99
C SER A 142 17.83 9.96 27.37
N ASP A 143 17.42 10.03 26.11
CA ASP A 143 17.26 11.29 25.37
C ASP A 143 15.91 11.98 25.66
N GLY A 144 15.01 11.33 26.42
CA GLY A 144 13.69 11.84 26.74
C GLY A 144 12.73 11.89 25.54
N VAL A 145 12.97 11.06 24.52
CA VAL A 145 12.19 11.01 23.27
C VAL A 145 11.33 9.74 23.23
N GLU A 146 10.13 9.83 22.64
CA GLU A 146 9.28 8.67 22.45
C GLU A 146 9.89 7.69 21.42
N ALA A 147 10.10 6.44 21.84
CA ALA A 147 10.61 5.39 20.96
C ALA A 147 9.54 4.90 19.98
N ALA A 148 9.96 4.66 18.73
CA ALA A 148 9.11 3.98 17.75
C ALA A 148 8.71 2.57 18.19
N LYS A 149 7.62 2.03 17.65
CA LYS A 149 7.26 0.61 17.83
C LYS A 149 8.22 -0.30 17.04
N ILE A 150 8.47 -1.50 17.56
CA ILE A 150 9.35 -2.52 16.96
C ILE A 150 9.05 -2.83 15.48
N HIS A 151 7.78 -2.83 15.08
CA HIS A 151 7.42 -3.09 13.67
C HIS A 151 7.92 -1.98 12.73
N THR A 152 7.90 -0.74 13.18
CA THR A 152 8.43 0.41 12.42
C THR A 152 9.94 0.30 12.32
N TYR A 153 10.61 0.03 13.43
CA TYR A 153 12.05 -0.16 13.47
C TYR A 153 12.48 -1.27 12.49
N ARG A 154 11.83 -2.44 12.56
CA ARG A 154 12.07 -3.57 11.65
C ARG A 154 11.80 -3.24 10.19
N LYS A 155 10.77 -2.45 9.91
CA LYS A 155 10.45 -2.02 8.55
C LYS A 155 11.55 -1.13 8.00
N VAL A 156 11.95 -0.09 8.74
CA VAL A 156 13.05 0.81 8.35
C VAL A 156 14.35 0.02 8.16
N PHE A 157 14.69 -0.88 9.09
CA PHE A 157 15.90 -1.70 8.99
C PHE A 157 15.93 -2.56 7.70
N ASN A 158 14.81 -3.19 7.33
CA ASN A 158 14.78 -4.10 6.17
C ASN A 158 14.58 -3.39 4.82
N GLU A 159 13.86 -2.26 4.80
CA GLU A 159 13.54 -1.54 3.55
C GLU A 159 14.60 -0.50 3.19
N ASP A 160 15.12 0.23 4.18
CA ASP A 160 16.06 1.34 3.93
C ASP A 160 17.53 0.89 3.95
N TYR A 161 17.84 -0.28 4.54
CA TYR A 161 19.22 -0.75 4.69
C TYR A 161 19.43 -2.15 4.09
N ASN A 162 20.56 -2.31 3.39
CA ASN A 162 21.03 -3.61 2.91
C ASN A 162 22.02 -4.23 3.89
N ILE A 163 21.57 -4.47 5.13
CA ILE A 163 22.41 -4.99 6.22
C ILE A 163 21.93 -6.40 6.61
N GLY A 164 22.88 -7.33 6.79
CA GLY A 164 22.62 -8.66 7.33
C GLY A 164 23.19 -8.85 8.73
N PHE A 165 22.82 -9.95 9.38
CA PHE A 165 23.54 -10.44 10.56
C PHE A 165 24.59 -11.45 10.10
N THR A 166 25.83 -11.36 10.59
CA THR A 166 26.82 -12.40 10.29
C THR A 166 26.38 -13.70 10.95
N HIS A 167 26.33 -14.78 10.17
CA HIS A 167 26.19 -16.12 10.73
C HIS A 167 27.58 -16.73 10.91
N LEU A 168 27.85 -17.29 12.09
CA LEU A 168 29.02 -18.15 12.28
C LEU A 168 28.91 -19.33 11.31
N LYS A 169 29.69 -19.32 10.22
CA LYS A 169 29.96 -20.55 9.47
C LYS A 169 30.83 -21.42 10.38
N LYS A 170 30.29 -22.57 10.82
CA LYS A 170 31.09 -23.69 11.34
C LYS A 170 32.03 -24.12 10.21
N THR A 171 33.19 -23.48 10.14
CA THR A 171 34.28 -23.84 9.24
C THR A 171 35.55 -23.86 10.08
N SER A 172 36.39 -24.86 9.84
CA SER A 172 37.62 -25.20 10.58
C SER A 172 38.64 -24.06 10.72
N ALA A 173 38.44 -22.93 10.04
CA ALA A 173 39.32 -21.78 10.04
C ALA A 173 39.27 -20.92 11.33
N ASN A 174 38.25 -21.02 12.18
CA ASN A 174 38.20 -20.26 13.44
C ASN A 174 39.20 -20.74 14.49
N TYR A 175 39.69 -21.98 14.41
CA TYR A 175 40.76 -22.47 15.28
C TYR A 175 42.10 -21.77 15.00
N ALA A 176 42.36 -21.35 13.76
CA ALA A 176 43.63 -20.74 13.38
C ALA A 176 43.80 -19.31 13.93
N LEU A 177 42.70 -18.55 14.06
CA LEU A 177 42.77 -17.19 14.61
C LEU A 177 42.86 -17.20 16.14
N ALA A 178 42.15 -18.11 16.81
CA ALA A 178 42.23 -18.28 18.26
C ALA A 178 43.62 -18.76 18.74
N LEU A 179 44.31 -19.60 17.98
CA LEU A 179 45.67 -20.04 18.30
C LEU A 179 46.74 -18.94 18.08
N LYS A 180 46.51 -18.00 17.15
CA LYS A 180 47.41 -16.84 16.96
C LYS A 180 47.35 -15.86 18.13
N THR A 181 46.17 -15.62 18.70
CA THR A 181 46.04 -14.71 19.86
C THR A 181 46.59 -15.31 21.16
N LEU A 182 46.64 -16.65 21.27
CA LEU A 182 47.23 -17.35 22.42
C LEU A 182 48.76 -17.45 22.34
N LEU A 183 49.35 -17.50 21.14
CA LEU A 183 50.81 -17.55 20.94
C LEU A 183 51.53 -16.20 21.09
N ILE A 184 50.79 -15.08 21.11
CA ILE A 184 51.36 -13.73 21.29
C ILE A 184 51.43 -13.34 22.79
N LYS A 185 50.88 -14.17 23.69
CA LYS A 185 50.86 -13.95 25.15
C LYS A 185 51.83 -14.84 25.95
N GLN A 186 52.87 -15.37 25.31
CA GLN A 186 54.01 -16.01 25.99
C GLN A 186 55.29 -15.25 25.74
#